data_AF-A0AAQ4DLN2-F1
#
_entry.id   AF-A0AAQ4DLN2-F1
#
_cell.length_a   1.000
_cell.length_b   1.000
_cell.length_c   1.000
_cell.angle_alpha   90.00
_cell.angle_beta   90.00
_cell.angle_gamma   90.00
#
_symmetry.space_group_name_H-M   'P 1'
#
loop_
_entity.id
_entity.type
_entity.pdbx_description
1 polymer ?
#
loop_
_entity_poly.entity_id
_entity_poly.type
_entity_poly.pdbx_seq_one_letter_code
_entity_poly.pdbx_strand_id
1 'polypeptide(L)'
;MALLPPPRQIQDVVPITSFDTAGSCILLLGCSNGSIYYIDMQKFPLRMKDNDLLVTELYRDPSADPITAISVYLTPKTSLCGNWIEIAYGTSAGTVRVIVQHPETVGHGPQLFQTFTVHRSPVTRVVLSEKYLISVCSEYSHVRTWSVTRFRGMISTQPGSTPLASFKVVSLEDLEPTSSYPAGNDCGPYGEQDDEQVFIQKVVPETDQLYVRFASSGKRICVIKSVDGTTVTSFCVHECEGSNRMGSRPRRYIFTGHSSGAIQMWDLTTALDLASRGEPAFVHGGGPSHAELLRLLEQCDLTNSRCSTPCISPSPSLLGGAATLARLRAANLVLLGQAHAHEESVGSSVSGLPEDRRVTRC
;
A
#
# COMPACT_ATOMS: atom_id res chain seq x y z
N MET A 1 7.02 -28.13 51.70
CA MET A 1 7.13 -28.61 50.31
C MET A 1 6.19 -27.75 49.47
N ALA A 2 6.69 -26.62 48.96
CA ALA A 2 5.88 -25.68 48.19
C ALA A 2 5.72 -26.24 46.78
N LEU A 3 4.47 -26.46 46.36
CA LEU A 3 4.12 -26.89 45.01
C LEU A 3 4.46 -25.75 44.05
N LEU A 4 5.41 -25.98 43.16
CA LEU A 4 5.65 -25.11 42.01
C LEU A 4 4.36 -25.00 41.19
N PRO A 5 3.99 -23.81 40.71
CA PRO A 5 2.84 -23.66 39.83
C PRO A 5 3.05 -24.49 38.55
N PRO A 6 1.98 -25.00 37.93
CA PRO A 6 2.09 -25.78 36.71
C PRO A 6 2.80 -24.96 35.63
N PRO A 7 3.59 -25.61 34.74
CA PRO A 7 4.25 -24.91 33.65
C PRO A 7 3.19 -24.18 32.83
N ARG A 8 3.39 -22.88 32.58
CA ARG A 8 2.59 -22.14 31.60
C ARG A 8 2.53 -22.97 30.33
N GLN A 9 1.34 -23.27 29.85
CA GLN A 9 1.17 -23.84 28.52
C GLN A 9 1.56 -22.75 27.53
N ILE A 10 2.84 -22.71 27.17
CA ILE A 10 3.36 -21.85 26.11
C ILE A 10 2.77 -22.45 24.84
N GLN A 11 1.66 -21.89 24.38
CA GLN A 11 1.16 -22.17 23.04
C GLN A 11 2.30 -21.80 22.09
N ASP A 12 2.74 -22.72 21.23
CA ASP A 12 3.79 -22.45 20.24
C ASP A 12 3.35 -21.22 19.43
N VAL A 13 4.00 -20.08 19.71
CA VAL A 13 3.59 -18.80 19.15
C VAL A 13 4.01 -18.78 17.70
N VAL A 14 3.06 -19.03 16.81
CA VAL A 14 3.29 -18.90 15.38
C VAL A 14 3.57 -17.42 15.08
N PRO A 15 4.67 -17.08 14.38
CA PRO A 15 4.97 -15.70 14.03
C PRO A 15 3.81 -15.02 13.28
N ILE A 16 3.37 -13.88 13.82
CA ILE A 16 2.39 -12.99 13.19
C ILE A 16 3.11 -12.21 12.10
N THR A 17 2.57 -12.26 10.89
CA THR A 17 3.16 -11.67 9.69
C THR A 17 2.33 -10.53 9.12
N SER A 18 1.05 -10.44 9.47
CA SER A 18 0.17 -9.32 9.11
C SER A 18 -0.97 -9.18 10.12
N PHE A 19 -1.57 -8.00 10.22
CA PHE A 19 -2.75 -7.77 11.05
C PHE A 19 -3.66 -6.72 10.42
N ASP A 20 -4.94 -6.75 10.79
CA ASP A 20 -5.89 -5.68 10.50
C ASP A 20 -6.96 -5.60 11.59
N THR A 21 -7.62 -4.45 11.72
CA THR A 21 -8.64 -4.19 12.74
C THR A 21 -9.98 -3.86 12.10
N ALA A 22 -11.03 -4.57 12.53
CA ALA A 22 -12.41 -4.31 12.14
C ALA A 22 -13.09 -3.47 13.24
N GLY A 23 -13.07 -2.15 13.08
CA GLY A 23 -13.55 -1.21 14.10
C GLY A 23 -12.82 -1.37 15.44
N SER A 24 -13.51 -1.10 16.55
CA SER A 24 -12.94 -1.20 17.90
C SER A 24 -13.07 -2.58 18.56
N CYS A 25 -13.60 -3.57 17.85
CA CYS A 25 -14.03 -4.84 18.45
C CYS A 25 -13.26 -6.08 18.00
N ILE A 26 -12.70 -6.11 16.78
CA ILE A 26 -12.04 -7.31 16.24
C ILE A 26 -10.64 -6.98 15.74
N LEU A 27 -9.65 -7.72 16.21
CA LEU A 27 -8.29 -7.73 15.68
C LEU A 27 -8.06 -9.06 14.94
N LEU A 28 -7.70 -8.99 13.67
CA LEU A 28 -7.31 -10.14 12.85
C LEU A 28 -5.79 -10.24 12.77
N LEU A 29 -5.28 -11.47 12.87
CA LEU A 29 -3.85 -11.78 12.82
C LEU A 29 -3.61 -12.86 11.77
N GLY A 30 -2.85 -12.52 10.73
CA GLY A 30 -2.33 -13.47 9.75
C GLY A 30 -0.98 -14.00 10.20
N CYS A 31 -0.79 -15.32 10.08
CA CYS A 31 0.39 -16.01 10.56
C CYS A 31 1.22 -16.67 9.45
N SER A 32 2.48 -16.94 9.77
CA SER A 32 3.44 -17.59 8.88
C SER A 32 3.11 -19.03 8.47
N ASN A 33 2.20 -19.71 9.19
CA ASN A 33 1.74 -21.07 8.88
C ASN A 33 0.45 -21.11 8.02
N GLY A 34 -0.02 -19.95 7.55
CA GLY A 34 -1.26 -19.80 6.79
C GLY A 34 -2.52 -19.70 7.65
N SER A 35 -2.43 -19.72 8.98
CA SER A 35 -3.59 -19.52 9.85
C SER A 35 -3.92 -18.04 9.99
N ILE A 36 -5.22 -17.75 10.10
CA ILE A 36 -5.79 -16.45 10.44
C ILE A 36 -6.48 -16.61 11.79
N TYR A 37 -6.06 -15.83 12.76
CA TYR A 37 -6.65 -15.78 14.09
C TYR A 37 -7.44 -14.49 14.27
N TYR A 38 -8.45 -14.52 15.13
CA TYR A 38 -9.13 -13.31 15.57
C TYR A 38 -9.11 -13.18 17.09
N ILE A 39 -9.08 -11.93 17.55
CA ILE A 39 -9.16 -11.55 18.95
C ILE A 39 -10.31 -10.57 19.12
N ASP A 40 -11.19 -10.86 20.08
CA ASP A 40 -12.26 -9.95 20.52
C ASP A 40 -11.67 -8.90 21.47
N MET A 41 -11.47 -7.69 20.95
CA MET A 41 -10.86 -6.57 21.66
C MET A 41 -11.73 -6.06 22.81
N GLN A 42 -13.05 -6.29 22.81
CA GLN A 42 -13.92 -5.91 23.93
C GLN A 42 -13.75 -6.85 25.12
N LYS A 43 -13.46 -8.12 24.85
CA LYS A 43 -13.14 -9.11 25.89
C LYS A 43 -11.67 -9.06 26.30
N PHE A 44 -10.81 -8.43 25.51
CA PHE A 44 -9.36 -8.38 25.75
C PHE A 44 -8.98 -7.87 27.15
N PRO A 45 -9.52 -6.74 27.69
CA PRO A 45 -9.18 -6.27 29.03
C PRO A 45 -9.60 -7.23 30.15
N LEU A 46 -10.70 -7.96 29.96
CA LEU A 46 -11.17 -8.97 30.92
C LEU A 46 -10.27 -10.21 30.86
N ARG A 47 -9.92 -10.65 29.65
CA ARG A 47 -9.15 -11.87 29.38
C ARG A 47 -7.68 -11.78 29.75
N MET A 48 -7.10 -10.58 29.71
CA MET A 48 -5.74 -10.33 30.24
C MET A 48 -5.64 -10.61 31.75
N LYS A 49 -6.73 -10.47 32.51
CA LYS A 49 -6.72 -10.77 33.96
C LYS A 49 -6.68 -12.27 34.24
N ASP A 50 -7.29 -13.07 33.37
CA ASP A 50 -7.40 -14.52 33.53
C ASP A 50 -6.22 -15.28 32.89
N ASN A 51 -5.23 -14.57 32.31
CA ASN A 51 -4.12 -15.12 31.51
C ASN A 51 -4.57 -16.02 30.34
N ASP A 52 -5.82 -15.86 29.90
CA ASP A 52 -6.48 -16.67 28.88
C ASP A 52 -6.87 -15.76 27.72
N LEU A 53 -5.89 -15.42 26.89
CA LEU A 53 -6.19 -14.77 25.61
C LEU A 53 -6.92 -15.78 24.74
N LEU A 54 -8.24 -15.57 24.57
CA LEU A 54 -9.04 -16.32 23.61
C LEU A 54 -8.64 -15.91 22.19
N VAL A 55 -7.53 -16.47 21.72
CA VAL A 55 -7.12 -16.44 20.32
C VAL A 55 -7.81 -17.62 19.65
N THR A 56 -8.77 -17.34 18.78
CA THR A 56 -9.51 -18.37 18.06
C THR A 56 -9.00 -18.42 16.63
N GLU A 57 -8.62 -19.62 16.17
CA GLU A 57 -8.33 -19.84 14.75
C GLU A 57 -9.63 -19.64 13.96
N LEU A 58 -9.63 -18.62 13.10
CA LEU A 58 -10.78 -18.25 12.29
C LEU A 58 -10.81 -19.06 11.00
N TYR A 59 -9.65 -19.13 10.34
CA TYR A 59 -9.50 -19.75 9.03
C TYR A 59 -8.07 -20.21 8.83
N ARG A 60 -7.84 -21.20 7.96
CA ARG A 60 -6.51 -21.61 7.54
C ARG A 60 -6.43 -21.69 6.03
N ASP A 61 -5.38 -21.10 5.49
CA ASP A 61 -5.07 -21.13 4.07
C ASP A 61 -5.02 -22.58 3.56
N PRO A 62 -5.72 -22.92 2.44
CA PRO A 62 -5.73 -24.28 1.91
C PRO A 62 -4.34 -24.79 1.48
N SER A 63 -3.44 -23.87 1.12
CA SER A 63 -2.07 -24.17 0.72
C SER A 63 -1.08 -24.06 1.90
N ALA A 64 -1.56 -23.65 3.08
CA ALA A 64 -0.75 -23.31 4.24
C ALA A 64 0.35 -22.27 3.95
N ASP A 65 0.12 -21.40 2.95
CA ASP A 65 1.07 -20.35 2.60
C ASP A 65 1.06 -19.24 3.67
N PRO A 66 2.22 -18.69 4.07
CA PRO A 66 2.31 -17.56 4.99
C PRO A 66 1.40 -16.40 4.57
N ILE A 67 0.57 -15.90 5.50
CA ILE A 67 -0.30 -14.75 5.28
C ILE A 67 0.51 -13.47 5.45
N THR A 68 0.78 -12.75 4.36
CA THR A 68 1.68 -11.58 4.35
C THR A 68 0.95 -10.25 4.34
N ALA A 69 -0.35 -10.26 4.06
CA ALA A 69 -1.22 -9.09 4.15
C ALA A 69 -2.65 -9.54 4.45
N ILE A 70 -3.41 -8.74 5.19
CA ILE A 70 -4.80 -9.01 5.52
C ILE A 70 -5.58 -7.69 5.57
N SER A 71 -6.84 -7.72 5.14
CA SER A 71 -7.77 -6.61 5.22
C SER A 71 -9.18 -7.11 5.49
N VAL A 72 -9.88 -6.47 6.43
CA VAL A 72 -11.27 -6.79 6.79
C VAL A 72 -12.20 -5.63 6.46
N TYR A 73 -13.30 -5.96 5.80
CA TYR A 73 -14.40 -5.05 5.53
C TYR A 73 -15.65 -5.50 6.29
N LEU A 74 -16.22 -4.60 7.08
CA LEU A 74 -17.47 -4.83 7.80
C LEU A 74 -18.60 -4.14 7.05
N THR A 75 -19.58 -4.90 6.58
CA THR A 75 -20.74 -4.28 5.93
C THR A 75 -21.55 -3.47 6.95
N PRO A 76 -21.89 -2.20 6.66
CA PRO A 76 -22.70 -1.36 7.54
C PRO A 76 -24.04 -2.03 7.89
N LYS A 77 -24.45 -1.92 9.15
CA LYS A 77 -25.65 -2.60 9.69
C LYS A 77 -26.91 -2.27 8.88
N THR A 78 -27.41 -3.23 8.10
CA THR A 78 -28.84 -3.30 7.78
C THR A 78 -29.54 -3.93 8.97
N SER A 79 -30.52 -3.23 9.54
CA SER A 79 -31.16 -3.34 10.86
C SER A 79 -31.69 -4.71 11.36
N LEU A 80 -31.40 -5.85 10.72
CA LEU A 80 -32.05 -7.14 11.06
C LEU A 80 -31.14 -8.38 11.09
N CYS A 81 -29.86 -8.30 10.73
CA CYS A 81 -28.95 -9.45 10.71
C CYS A 81 -27.53 -9.03 11.14
N GLY A 82 -26.78 -9.95 11.77
CA GLY A 82 -25.43 -9.68 12.30
C GLY A 82 -24.45 -9.10 11.28
N ASN A 83 -23.29 -8.63 11.75
CA ASN A 83 -22.29 -8.02 10.87
C ASN A 83 -21.74 -9.08 9.90
N TRP A 84 -21.78 -8.79 8.60
CA TRP A 84 -21.07 -9.55 7.57
C TRP A 84 -19.59 -9.27 7.73
N ILE A 85 -18.78 -10.34 7.74
CA ILE A 85 -17.33 -10.21 7.81
C ILE A 85 -16.77 -10.68 6.48
N GLU A 86 -16.13 -9.76 5.77
CA GLU A 86 -15.46 -10.03 4.51
C GLU A 86 -13.97 -9.78 4.72
N ILE A 87 -13.15 -10.77 4.42
CA ILE A 87 -11.70 -10.70 4.66
C ILE A 87 -11.01 -11.00 3.35
N ALA A 88 -10.15 -10.08 2.92
CA ALA A 88 -9.20 -10.31 1.86
C ALA A 88 -7.81 -10.50 2.46
N TYR A 89 -7.07 -11.49 1.99
CA TYR A 89 -5.69 -11.70 2.44
C TYR A 89 -4.78 -12.07 1.27
N GLY A 90 -3.50 -11.71 1.44
CA GLY A 90 -2.42 -11.98 0.51
C GLY A 90 -1.44 -12.97 1.11
N THR A 91 -0.83 -13.78 0.25
CA THR A 91 0.13 -14.81 0.65
C THR A 91 1.53 -14.50 0.15
N SER A 92 2.52 -15.16 0.76
CA SER A 92 3.91 -15.12 0.28
C SER A 92 4.09 -15.66 -1.14
N ALA A 93 3.18 -16.52 -1.61
CA ALA A 93 3.19 -17.06 -2.97
C ALA A 93 2.64 -16.08 -4.04
N GLY A 94 2.17 -14.89 -3.65
CA GLY A 94 1.57 -13.93 -4.59
C GLY A 94 0.07 -14.18 -4.88
N THR A 95 -0.55 -15.08 -4.13
CA THR A 95 -2.00 -15.37 -4.21
C THR A 95 -2.77 -14.41 -3.30
N VAL A 96 -3.87 -13.87 -3.80
CA VAL A 96 -4.85 -13.08 -3.03
C VAL A 96 -6.13 -13.91 -2.91
N ARG A 97 -6.70 -14.00 -1.71
CA ARG A 97 -7.92 -14.76 -1.46
C ARG A 97 -8.92 -13.88 -0.73
N VAL A 98 -10.20 -14.13 -0.98
CA VAL A 98 -11.31 -13.51 -0.26
C VAL A 98 -12.09 -14.61 0.43
N ILE A 99 -12.27 -14.47 1.74
CA ILE A 99 -13.13 -15.32 2.56
C ILE A 99 -14.29 -14.47 3.10
N VAL A 100 -15.46 -15.08 3.22
CA VAL A 100 -16.67 -14.42 3.70
C VAL A 100 -17.30 -15.23 4.82
N GLN A 101 -17.87 -14.53 5.81
CA GLN A 101 -18.67 -15.14 6.86
C GLN A 101 -20.07 -14.54 6.84
N HIS A 102 -21.07 -15.41 6.63
CA HIS A 102 -22.46 -15.03 6.61
C HIS A 102 -23.07 -15.04 8.02
N PRO A 103 -23.94 -14.07 8.36
CA PRO A 103 -24.67 -14.06 9.64
C PRO A 103 -25.59 -15.28 9.81
N GLU A 104 -26.04 -15.87 8.71
CA GLU A 104 -26.92 -17.07 8.72
C GLU A 104 -26.14 -18.36 8.95
N THR A 105 -24.81 -18.34 8.82
CA THR A 105 -23.91 -19.48 9.05
C THR A 105 -23.15 -19.35 10.36
N VAL A 106 -23.67 -18.61 11.35
CA VAL A 106 -23.05 -18.47 12.68
C VAL A 106 -22.93 -19.86 13.32
N GLY A 107 -21.69 -20.40 13.34
CA GLY A 107 -21.38 -21.77 13.75
C GLY A 107 -20.50 -22.51 12.74
N HIS A 108 -20.57 -22.13 11.46
CA HIS A 108 -19.59 -22.48 10.44
C HIS A 108 -18.55 -21.35 10.31
N GLY A 109 -17.27 -21.72 10.21
CA GLY A 109 -16.19 -20.75 9.98
C GLY A 109 -16.31 -20.06 8.62
N PRO A 110 -15.54 -18.99 8.36
CA PRO A 110 -15.53 -18.31 7.08
C PRO A 110 -15.22 -19.26 5.92
N GLN A 111 -15.83 -19.00 4.77
CA GLN A 111 -15.68 -19.82 3.57
C GLN A 111 -14.86 -19.09 2.52
N LEU A 112 -14.06 -19.84 1.76
CA LEU A 112 -13.32 -19.32 0.61
C LEU A 112 -14.30 -18.92 -0.49
N PHE A 113 -14.36 -17.62 -0.75
CA PHE A 113 -15.21 -17.05 -1.79
C PHE A 113 -14.49 -17.03 -3.14
N GLN A 114 -13.24 -16.55 -3.17
CA GLN A 114 -12.47 -16.43 -4.40
C GLN A 114 -10.96 -16.53 -4.17
N THR A 115 -10.25 -17.08 -5.15
CA THR A 115 -8.78 -17.10 -5.22
C THR A 115 -8.30 -16.38 -6.48
N PHE A 116 -7.31 -15.52 -6.33
CA PHE A 116 -6.66 -14.75 -7.38
C PHE A 116 -5.15 -15.06 -7.38
N THR A 117 -4.68 -15.77 -8.41
CA THR A 117 -3.25 -16.06 -8.60
C THR A 117 -2.63 -15.03 -9.54
N VAL A 118 -2.22 -13.90 -8.99
CA VAL A 118 -2.08 -12.66 -9.78
C VAL A 118 -0.69 -12.03 -9.73
N HIS A 119 0.05 -12.29 -8.65
CA HIS A 119 1.41 -11.83 -8.47
C HIS A 119 2.36 -13.02 -8.51
N ARG A 120 3.60 -12.78 -8.94
CA ARG A 120 4.68 -13.79 -8.92
C ARG A 120 5.56 -13.69 -7.67
N SER A 121 5.29 -12.68 -6.85
CA SER A 121 6.07 -12.29 -5.68
C SER A 121 5.12 -12.05 -4.50
N PRO A 122 5.61 -12.12 -3.24
CA PRO A 122 4.81 -11.96 -2.05
C PRO A 122 3.89 -10.74 -2.08
N VAL A 123 2.64 -10.92 -1.63
CA VAL A 123 1.70 -9.80 -1.50
C VAL A 123 2.05 -9.00 -0.24
N THR A 124 2.37 -7.73 -0.37
CA THR A 124 2.77 -6.86 0.75
C THR A 124 1.61 -6.07 1.32
N ARG A 125 0.58 -5.79 0.51
CA ARG A 125 -0.64 -5.10 0.92
C ARG A 125 -1.85 -5.69 0.22
N VAL A 126 -2.95 -5.80 0.95
CA VAL A 126 -4.27 -6.08 0.42
C VAL A 126 -5.23 -5.11 1.08
N VAL A 127 -6.15 -4.55 0.31
CA VAL A 127 -7.22 -3.71 0.83
C VAL A 127 -8.54 -4.12 0.20
N LEU A 128 -9.53 -4.38 1.04
CA LEU A 128 -10.91 -4.63 0.64
C LEU A 128 -11.76 -3.42 1.03
N SER A 129 -12.30 -2.74 0.03
CA SER A 129 -13.14 -1.54 0.18
C SER A 129 -14.57 -1.81 -0.27
N GLU A 130 -15.45 -0.81 -0.18
CA GLU A 130 -16.83 -0.91 -0.68
C GLU A 130 -16.85 -1.23 -2.19
N LYS A 131 -15.89 -0.68 -2.95
CA LYS A 131 -15.91 -0.75 -4.42
C LYS A 131 -14.79 -1.59 -5.01
N TYR A 132 -13.70 -1.79 -4.28
CA TYR A 132 -12.48 -2.35 -4.85
C TYR A 132 -11.82 -3.38 -3.94
N LEU A 133 -11.21 -4.38 -4.58
CA LEU A 133 -10.17 -5.20 -3.98
C LEU A 133 -8.85 -4.74 -4.60
N ILE A 134 -7.91 -4.32 -3.78
CA ILE A 134 -6.58 -3.86 -4.21
C ILE A 134 -5.55 -4.80 -3.62
N SER A 135 -4.56 -5.18 -4.42
CA SER A 135 -3.40 -5.94 -3.98
C SER A 135 -2.11 -5.32 -4.50
N VAL A 136 -1.08 -5.34 -3.67
CA VAL A 136 0.26 -4.87 -4.00
C VAL A 136 1.24 -5.98 -3.70
N CYS A 137 2.13 -6.31 -4.65
CA CYS A 137 3.22 -7.25 -4.38
C CYS A 137 4.56 -6.53 -4.14
N SER A 138 5.49 -7.26 -3.53
CA SER A 138 6.82 -6.75 -3.16
C SER A 138 7.67 -6.36 -4.38
N GLU A 139 7.43 -6.98 -5.53
CA GLU A 139 8.19 -6.76 -6.74
C GLU A 139 7.66 -5.54 -7.49
N TYR A 140 8.49 -4.50 -7.60
CA TYR A 140 8.17 -3.22 -8.25
C TYR A 140 6.93 -2.51 -7.73
N SER A 141 6.43 -2.88 -6.55
CA SER A 141 5.13 -2.42 -6.02
C SER A 141 4.04 -2.55 -7.08
N HIS A 142 3.94 -3.73 -7.72
CA HIS A 142 2.93 -3.98 -8.74
C HIS A 142 1.56 -4.08 -8.08
N VAL A 143 0.66 -3.17 -8.49
CA VAL A 143 -0.70 -3.05 -8.02
C VAL A 143 -1.65 -3.71 -9.01
N ARG A 144 -2.61 -4.46 -8.47
CA ARG A 144 -3.80 -4.88 -9.21
C ARG A 144 -5.05 -4.56 -8.43
N THR A 145 -6.07 -4.12 -9.16
CA THR A 145 -7.35 -3.68 -8.63
C THR A 145 -8.49 -4.43 -9.32
N TRP A 146 -9.46 -4.91 -8.56
CA TRP A 146 -10.72 -5.48 -9.07
C TRP A 146 -11.91 -4.69 -8.55
N SER A 147 -12.97 -4.57 -9.34
CA SER A 147 -14.25 -4.07 -8.86
C SER A 147 -14.96 -5.12 -8.01
N VAL A 148 -15.44 -4.74 -6.84
CA VAL A 148 -16.24 -5.57 -5.94
C VAL A 148 -17.69 -5.10 -6.05
N THR A 149 -18.61 -6.04 -6.24
CA THR A 149 -20.05 -5.73 -6.23
C THR A 149 -20.74 -6.51 -5.11
N ARG A 150 -21.61 -5.81 -4.37
CA ARG A 150 -22.39 -6.40 -3.29
C ARG A 150 -23.87 -6.41 -3.65
N PHE A 151 -24.53 -7.54 -3.49
CA PHE A 151 -25.97 -7.68 -3.60
C PHE A 151 -26.51 -7.93 -2.20
N ARG A 152 -27.44 -7.08 -1.75
CA ARG A 152 -28.02 -7.14 -0.40
C ARG A 152 -26.97 -7.14 0.72
N GLY A 153 -25.86 -6.41 0.52
CA GLY A 153 -24.78 -6.31 1.50
C GLY A 153 -23.75 -7.46 1.46
N MET A 154 -23.87 -8.41 0.53
CA MET A 154 -22.94 -9.52 0.37
C MET A 154 -22.16 -9.37 -0.94
N ILE A 155 -20.84 -9.61 -0.96
CA ILE A 155 -20.11 -9.77 -2.23
C ILE A 155 -20.82 -10.83 -3.08
N SER A 156 -21.42 -10.39 -4.19
CA SER A 156 -22.43 -11.19 -4.92
C SER A 156 -21.88 -11.84 -6.17
N THR A 157 -20.82 -11.26 -6.72
CA THR A 157 -20.15 -11.79 -7.91
C THR A 157 -18.71 -12.02 -7.54
N GLN A 158 -18.16 -13.16 -7.97
CA GLN A 158 -16.70 -13.28 -8.05
C GLN A 158 -16.21 -12.08 -8.86
N PRO A 159 -15.36 -11.20 -8.29
CA PRO A 159 -14.71 -10.18 -9.09
C PRO A 159 -14.08 -10.90 -10.29
N GLY A 160 -14.32 -10.41 -11.50
CA GLY A 160 -13.84 -11.08 -12.71
C GLY A 160 -12.35 -11.41 -12.58
N SER A 161 -11.91 -12.53 -13.16
CA SER A 161 -10.50 -12.94 -13.07
C SER A 161 -9.53 -11.89 -13.60
N THR A 162 -10.00 -11.05 -14.53
CA THR A 162 -9.26 -9.92 -15.09
C THR A 162 -9.37 -8.70 -14.17
N PRO A 163 -8.24 -8.10 -13.72
CA PRO A 163 -8.27 -6.88 -12.95
C PRO A 163 -8.79 -5.69 -13.77
N LEU A 164 -9.45 -4.76 -13.10
CA LEU A 164 -9.83 -3.45 -13.63
C LEU A 164 -8.60 -2.62 -14.00
N ALA A 165 -7.56 -2.68 -13.17
CA ALA A 165 -6.31 -1.96 -13.37
C ALA A 165 -5.10 -2.80 -12.96
N SER A 166 -3.98 -2.60 -13.66
CA SER A 166 -2.70 -3.25 -13.39
C SER A 166 -1.57 -2.25 -13.69
N PHE A 167 -0.90 -1.75 -12.66
CA PHE A 167 0.11 -0.69 -12.79
C PHE A 167 1.18 -0.80 -11.70
N LYS A 168 2.31 -0.12 -11.88
CA LYS A 168 3.41 -0.12 -10.90
C LYS A 168 3.50 1.23 -10.19
N VAL A 169 3.76 1.21 -8.89
CA VAL A 169 4.07 2.39 -8.06
C VAL A 169 5.54 2.32 -7.66
N VAL A 170 6.41 2.46 -8.66
CA VAL A 170 7.85 2.24 -8.50
C VAL A 170 8.47 3.36 -7.67
N SER A 171 9.28 2.97 -6.69
CA SER A 171 10.32 3.80 -6.09
C SER A 171 11.69 3.22 -6.48
N LEU A 172 12.61 4.08 -6.89
CA LEU A 172 13.96 3.71 -7.29
C LEU A 172 14.93 3.59 -6.11
N GLU A 173 14.49 3.96 -4.92
CA GLU A 173 15.28 3.92 -3.69
C GLU A 173 15.64 2.47 -3.32
N ASP A 174 16.92 2.22 -3.06
CA ASP A 174 17.30 1.06 -2.27
C ASP A 174 16.80 1.24 -0.84
N LEU A 175 16.36 0.13 -0.24
CA LEU A 175 16.06 0.09 1.18
C LEU A 175 17.35 0.43 1.93
N GLU A 176 17.48 1.68 2.36
CA GLU A 176 18.35 2.05 3.46
C GLU A 176 18.12 1.01 4.58
N PRO A 177 19.17 0.42 5.17
CA PRO A 177 19.04 -0.63 6.17
C PRO A 177 18.41 -0.14 7.49
N THR A 178 18.07 1.14 7.59
CA THR A 178 17.35 1.73 8.72
C THR A 178 15.85 1.43 8.62
N SER A 179 15.33 0.72 9.62
CA SER A 179 13.92 0.30 9.71
C SER A 179 12.91 1.44 9.70
N SER A 180 13.32 2.69 9.94
CA SER A 180 12.47 3.88 9.93
C SER A 180 12.16 4.41 8.54
N TYR A 181 13.04 4.18 7.56
CA TYR A 181 12.90 4.71 6.21
C TYR A 181 11.65 4.20 5.46
N PRO A 182 11.35 2.87 5.43
CA PRO A 182 10.14 2.38 4.77
C PRO A 182 8.85 2.83 5.47
N ALA A 183 8.87 3.07 6.78
CA ALA A 183 7.69 3.56 7.51
C ALA A 183 7.30 4.99 7.10
N GLY A 184 8.28 5.84 6.78
CA GLY A 184 8.06 7.22 6.34
C GLY A 184 7.91 7.41 4.82
N ASN A 185 8.08 6.35 4.02
CA ASN A 185 8.00 6.39 2.56
C ASN A 185 7.12 5.26 1.98
N ASP A 186 6.24 4.69 2.81
CA ASP A 186 5.28 3.68 2.37
C ASP A 186 4.34 4.28 1.32
N CYS A 187 4.10 3.58 0.21
CA CYS A 187 3.30 4.18 -0.87
C CYS A 187 1.79 4.09 -0.63
N GLY A 188 1.33 3.40 0.42
CA GLY A 188 -0.07 3.11 0.67
C GLY A 188 -0.53 1.74 0.12
N PRO A 189 -1.83 1.57 -0.18
CA PRO A 189 -2.82 2.62 -0.42
C PRO A 189 -3.34 3.30 0.86
N TYR A 190 -3.70 4.58 0.74
CA TYR A 190 -4.26 5.41 1.79
C TYR A 190 -5.68 5.83 1.44
N GLY A 191 -6.59 5.78 2.39
CA GLY A 191 -8.00 6.10 2.20
C GLY A 191 -8.88 5.20 3.05
N GLU A 192 -9.96 5.76 3.61
CA GLU A 192 -11.05 5.00 4.20
C GLU A 192 -11.61 3.94 3.23
N GLN A 193 -12.17 2.87 3.80
CA GLN A 193 -12.71 1.74 3.02
C GLN A 193 -13.96 2.11 2.20
N ASP A 194 -14.64 3.21 2.54
CA ASP A 194 -15.85 3.68 1.84
C ASP A 194 -15.56 4.86 0.88
N ASP A 195 -14.30 5.29 0.75
CA ASP A 195 -13.89 6.42 -0.11
C ASP A 195 -12.82 6.03 -1.15
N GLU A 196 -12.48 6.95 -2.06
CA GLU A 196 -11.40 6.76 -3.02
C GLU A 196 -10.03 6.69 -2.33
N GLN A 197 -9.31 5.60 -2.57
CA GLN A 197 -7.98 5.38 -2.03
C GLN A 197 -6.90 5.86 -3.00
N VAL A 198 -5.76 6.26 -2.45
CA VAL A 198 -4.64 6.86 -3.20
C VAL A 198 -3.31 6.20 -2.85
N PHE A 199 -2.43 6.16 -3.84
CA PHE A 199 -1.01 5.88 -3.65
C PHE A 199 -0.21 7.17 -3.67
N ILE A 200 0.79 7.26 -2.81
CA ILE A 200 1.79 8.32 -2.83
C ILE A 200 3.08 7.74 -3.39
N GLN A 201 3.54 8.28 -4.51
CA GLN A 201 4.70 7.77 -5.21
C GLN A 201 5.84 8.78 -5.13
N LYS A 202 6.86 8.42 -4.35
CA LYS A 202 8.19 9.01 -4.38
C LYS A 202 9.06 8.19 -5.33
N VAL A 203 9.47 8.77 -6.45
CA VAL A 203 10.13 8.04 -7.54
C VAL A 203 11.63 7.91 -7.28
N VAL A 204 12.27 9.01 -6.86
CA VAL A 204 13.71 9.09 -6.57
C VAL A 204 13.91 9.64 -5.14
N PRO A 205 15.01 9.25 -4.46
CA PRO A 205 15.32 9.70 -3.10
C PRO A 205 15.47 11.19 -2.94
N GLU A 206 16.22 11.81 -3.85
CA GLU A 206 16.49 13.25 -3.85
C GLU A 206 15.47 13.96 -4.74
N THR A 207 14.21 14.00 -4.29
CA THR A 207 13.14 14.70 -5.00
C THR A 207 12.45 15.73 -4.12
N ASP A 208 12.08 16.85 -4.72
CA ASP A 208 11.17 17.83 -4.17
C ASP A 208 9.70 17.53 -4.51
N GLN A 209 9.41 16.40 -5.19
CA GLN A 209 8.10 16.08 -5.76
C GLN A 209 7.56 14.70 -5.38
N LEU A 210 6.25 14.64 -5.12
CA LEU A 210 5.50 13.40 -4.90
C LEU A 210 4.33 13.30 -5.88
N TYR A 211 4.10 12.12 -6.44
CA TYR A 211 2.96 11.87 -7.31
C TYR A 211 1.82 11.20 -6.53
N VAL A 212 0.64 11.80 -6.55
CA VAL A 212 -0.56 11.24 -5.93
C VAL A 212 -1.39 10.56 -7.02
N ARG A 213 -1.74 9.29 -6.82
CA ARG A 213 -2.39 8.45 -7.85
C ARG A 213 -3.59 7.71 -7.29
N PHE A 214 -4.65 7.54 -8.07
CA PHE A 214 -5.78 6.70 -7.68
C PHE A 214 -5.35 5.25 -7.49
N ALA A 215 -5.77 4.62 -6.40
CA ALA A 215 -5.57 3.19 -6.21
C ALA A 215 -6.48 2.35 -7.12
N SER A 216 -7.65 2.91 -7.50
CA SER A 216 -8.62 2.26 -8.36
C SER A 216 -8.14 2.07 -9.81
N SER A 217 -7.43 3.07 -10.35
CA SER A 217 -7.03 3.11 -11.77
C SER A 217 -5.54 3.32 -12.03
N GLY A 218 -4.78 3.77 -11.03
CA GLY A 218 -3.39 4.18 -11.18
C GLY A 218 -3.19 5.53 -11.86
N LYS A 219 -4.26 6.24 -12.23
CA LYS A 219 -4.19 7.58 -12.85
C LYS A 219 -3.70 8.63 -11.85
N ARG A 220 -3.01 9.66 -12.35
CA ARG A 220 -2.50 10.77 -11.54
C ARG A 220 -3.66 11.66 -11.07
N ILE A 221 -3.65 12.02 -9.79
CA ILE A 221 -4.56 13.01 -9.19
C ILE A 221 -3.87 14.37 -9.15
N CYS A 222 -2.65 14.43 -8.63
CA CYS A 222 -1.85 15.65 -8.59
C CYS A 222 -0.37 15.33 -8.41
N VAL A 223 0.47 16.37 -8.57
CA VAL A 223 1.88 16.35 -8.17
C VAL A 223 2.03 17.35 -7.04
N ILE A 224 2.49 16.88 -5.88
CA ILE A 224 2.89 17.72 -4.77
C ILE A 224 4.33 18.12 -5.01
N LYS A 225 4.65 19.40 -4.88
CA LYS A 225 6.01 19.93 -5.02
C LYS A 225 6.35 20.78 -3.82
N SER A 226 7.48 20.52 -3.18
CA SER A 226 7.98 21.28 -2.02
C SER A 226 7.96 22.79 -2.30
N VAL A 227 7.44 23.56 -1.34
CA VAL A 227 7.25 25.01 -1.50
C VAL A 227 8.59 25.76 -1.63
N ASP A 228 9.59 25.31 -0.88
CA ASP A 228 10.95 25.88 -0.84
C ASP A 228 11.95 25.11 -1.74
N GLY A 229 11.49 24.09 -2.46
CA GLY A 229 12.32 23.25 -3.32
C GLY A 229 13.24 22.28 -2.57
N THR A 230 13.06 22.11 -1.25
CA THR A 230 13.85 21.17 -0.46
C THR A 230 13.44 19.72 -0.71
N THR A 231 14.38 18.79 -0.55
CA THR A 231 14.12 17.35 -0.72
C THR A 231 13.10 16.86 0.30
N VAL A 232 12.08 16.14 -0.19
CA VAL A 232 11.14 15.42 0.65
C VAL A 232 11.78 14.12 1.15
N THR A 233 11.93 14.00 2.47
CA THR A 233 12.59 12.86 3.13
C THR A 233 11.60 11.80 3.61
N SER A 234 10.39 12.23 3.98
CA SER A 234 9.31 11.35 4.44
C SER A 234 7.96 12.00 4.20
N PHE A 235 6.89 11.21 4.18
CA PHE A 235 5.52 11.72 4.16
C PHE A 235 4.60 10.87 5.04
N CYS A 236 3.48 11.46 5.44
CA CYS A 236 2.41 10.79 6.17
C CYS A 236 1.07 11.27 5.63
N VAL A 237 0.15 10.34 5.37
CA VAL A 237 -1.22 10.65 4.98
C VAL A 237 -2.11 10.58 6.21
N HIS A 238 -2.85 11.64 6.48
CA HIS A 238 -3.78 11.71 7.60
C HIS A 238 -5.19 11.96 7.09
N GLU A 239 -6.12 11.15 7.58
CA GLU A 239 -7.54 11.26 7.27
C GLU A 239 -8.24 11.86 8.48
N CYS A 240 -8.90 12.99 8.26
CA CYS A 240 -9.71 13.64 9.27
C CYS A 240 -11.16 13.20 9.07
N GLU A 241 -11.72 12.54 10.08
CA GLU A 241 -13.15 12.30 10.14
C GLU A 241 -13.90 13.63 10.00
N GLY A 242 -14.80 13.68 9.02
CA GLY A 242 -15.71 14.80 8.90
C GLY A 242 -16.51 14.97 10.18
N SER A 243 -16.75 16.21 10.61
CA SER A 243 -17.70 16.47 11.68
C SER A 243 -19.05 15.84 11.33
N ASN A 244 -19.71 15.14 12.28
CA ASN A 244 -21.09 14.65 12.18
C ASN A 244 -22.15 15.74 11.92
N ARG A 245 -21.74 16.99 11.72
CA ARG A 245 -22.60 18.06 11.22
C ARG A 245 -22.84 17.84 9.73
N MET A 246 -24.12 17.66 9.40
CA MET A 246 -24.68 17.47 8.06
C MET A 246 -23.84 18.13 6.95
N GLY A 247 -23.16 17.31 6.14
CA GLY A 247 -22.50 17.76 4.90
C GLY A 247 -20.98 17.98 4.95
N SER A 248 -20.30 17.73 6.07
CA SER A 248 -18.83 17.79 6.12
C SER A 248 -18.22 16.55 5.46
N ARG A 249 -17.59 16.74 4.29
CA ARG A 249 -16.83 15.68 3.61
C ARG A 249 -15.56 15.34 4.40
N PRO A 250 -15.14 14.06 4.45
CA PRO A 250 -13.85 13.69 5.02
C PRO A 250 -12.74 14.47 4.32
N ARG A 251 -11.76 14.93 5.10
CA ARG A 251 -10.60 15.68 4.57
C ARG A 251 -9.37 14.79 4.64
N ARG A 252 -8.57 14.82 3.59
CA ARG A 252 -7.30 14.10 3.52
C ARG A 252 -6.15 15.08 3.42
N TYR A 253 -5.24 14.99 4.37
CA TYR A 253 -4.04 15.79 4.43
C TYR A 253 -2.81 14.93 4.17
N ILE A 254 -1.84 15.50 3.47
CA ILE A 254 -0.49 14.92 3.37
C ILE A 254 0.45 15.83 4.12
N PHE A 255 1.20 15.27 5.05
CA PHE A 255 2.33 15.92 5.69
C PHE A 255 3.61 15.42 5.03
N THR A 256 4.49 16.35 4.69
CA THR A 256 5.80 16.06 4.08
C THR A 256 6.89 16.61 4.99
N GLY A 257 7.85 15.77 5.35
CA GLY A 257 9.06 16.13 6.09
C GLY A 257 10.19 16.39 5.12
N HIS A 258 10.93 17.47 5.33
CA HIS A 258 11.93 17.97 4.39
C HIS A 258 13.34 17.91 4.98
N SER A 259 14.37 17.89 4.11
CA SER A 259 15.78 17.89 4.53
C SER A 259 16.19 19.14 5.32
N SER A 260 15.43 20.23 5.19
CA SER A 260 15.56 21.45 6.00
C SER A 260 15.09 21.29 7.46
N GLY A 261 14.43 20.16 7.79
CA GLY A 261 13.73 19.95 9.06
C GLY A 261 12.33 20.57 9.10
N ALA A 262 11.87 21.20 8.02
CA ALA A 262 10.51 21.73 7.93
C ALA A 262 9.47 20.62 7.68
N ILE A 263 8.23 20.88 8.12
CA ILE A 263 7.05 20.08 7.78
C ILE A 263 6.12 20.94 6.93
N GLN A 264 5.73 20.45 5.76
CA GLN A 264 4.75 21.10 4.89
C GLN A 264 3.48 20.24 4.83
N MET A 265 2.31 20.89 4.80
CA MET A 265 0.99 20.26 4.83
C MET A 265 0.21 20.56 3.54
N TRP A 266 -0.42 19.54 2.97
CA TRP A 266 -1.14 19.58 1.70
C TRP A 266 -2.58 19.11 1.89
N ASP A 267 -3.57 19.88 1.42
CA ASP A 267 -4.98 19.47 1.39
C ASP A 267 -5.31 18.79 0.05
N LEU A 268 -5.63 17.50 0.08
CA LEU A 268 -5.99 16.75 -1.13
C LEU A 268 -7.45 16.90 -1.56
N THR A 269 -8.30 17.53 -0.75
CA THR A 269 -9.76 17.58 -0.97
C THR A 269 -10.08 18.16 -2.34
N THR A 270 -9.48 19.31 -2.69
CA THR A 270 -9.73 19.97 -3.98
C THR A 270 -9.21 19.15 -5.16
N ALA A 271 -8.05 18.53 -5.03
CA ALA A 271 -7.48 17.71 -6.10
C ALA A 271 -8.33 16.45 -6.37
N LEU A 272 -8.83 15.79 -5.33
CA LEU A 272 -9.75 14.66 -5.43
C LEU A 272 -11.10 15.06 -6.04
N ASP A 273 -11.65 16.20 -5.63
CA ASP A 273 -12.90 16.74 -6.19
C ASP A 273 -12.77 17.07 -7.68
N LEU A 274 -11.65 17.64 -8.13
CA LEU A 274 -11.40 17.92 -9.54
C LEU A 274 -11.17 16.63 -10.34
N ALA A 275 -10.41 15.69 -9.78
CA ALA A 275 -10.10 14.43 -10.43
C ALA A 275 -11.35 13.54 -10.60
N SER A 276 -12.26 13.54 -9.62
CA SER A 276 -13.54 12.81 -9.70
C SER A 276 -14.49 13.38 -10.76
N ARG A 277 -14.36 14.67 -11.11
CA ARG A 277 -15.13 15.33 -12.18
C ARG A 277 -14.57 15.09 -13.59
N GLY A 278 -13.41 14.42 -13.70
CA GLY A 278 -12.81 14.07 -14.98
C GLY A 278 -12.19 15.25 -15.74
N GLU A 279 -11.75 16.29 -15.02
CA GLU A 279 -11.07 17.44 -15.62
C GLU A 279 -9.81 17.00 -16.42
N PRO A 280 -9.63 17.47 -17.68
CA PRO A 280 -8.63 16.96 -18.61
C PRO A 280 -7.17 17.23 -18.19
N ALA A 281 -6.93 18.15 -17.25
CA ALA A 281 -5.60 18.43 -16.71
C ALA A 281 -4.92 17.23 -16.03
N PHE A 282 -5.70 16.18 -15.70
CA PHE A 282 -5.26 15.02 -14.92
C PHE A 282 -5.29 13.70 -15.72
N VAL A 283 -5.48 13.77 -17.06
CA VAL A 283 -5.80 12.60 -17.91
C VAL A 283 -4.60 11.96 -18.59
N HIS A 284 -3.39 12.50 -18.46
CA HIS A 284 -2.19 11.94 -19.11
C HIS A 284 -1.29 11.17 -18.14
N GLY A 285 -1.41 9.84 -18.17
CA GLY A 285 -0.52 8.93 -17.45
C GLY A 285 -0.75 8.86 -15.93
N GLY A 286 -0.22 7.80 -15.32
CA GLY A 286 -0.30 7.57 -13.88
C GLY A 286 0.92 8.12 -13.14
N GLY A 287 2.02 7.38 -13.25
CA GLY A 287 3.31 7.78 -12.69
C GLY A 287 3.97 8.87 -13.53
N PRO A 288 5.24 9.22 -13.26
CA PRO A 288 6.00 10.14 -14.11
C PRO A 288 5.96 9.66 -15.57
N SER A 289 5.71 10.60 -16.49
CA SER A 289 5.91 10.38 -17.91
C SER A 289 7.40 10.11 -18.20
N HIS A 290 7.70 9.56 -19.38
CA HIS A 290 9.09 9.30 -19.76
C HIS A 290 9.98 10.55 -19.65
N ALA A 291 9.51 11.70 -20.15
CA ALA A 291 10.25 12.97 -20.06
C ALA A 291 10.39 13.50 -18.63
N GLU A 292 9.38 13.29 -17.76
CA GLU A 292 9.49 13.65 -16.35
C GLU A 292 10.47 12.74 -15.61
N LEU A 293 10.45 11.43 -15.90
CA LEU A 293 11.38 10.47 -15.32
C LEU A 293 12.82 10.80 -15.71
N LEU A 294 13.08 11.10 -16.99
CA LEU A 294 14.40 11.54 -17.43
C LEU A 294 14.87 12.79 -16.67
N ARG A 295 14.01 13.80 -16.51
CA ARG A 295 14.33 15.00 -15.72
C ARG A 295 14.61 14.70 -14.25
N LEU A 296 13.86 13.79 -13.63
CA LEU A 296 14.10 13.35 -12.25
C LEU A 296 15.44 12.61 -12.13
N LEU A 297 15.81 11.83 -13.14
CA LEU A 297 17.07 11.09 -13.19
C LEU A 297 18.28 11.98 -13.49
N GLU A 298 18.13 13.02 -14.30
CA GLU A 298 19.19 14.02 -14.56
C GLU A 298 19.62 14.76 -13.28
N GLN A 299 18.69 14.94 -12.34
CA GLN A 299 18.94 15.57 -11.04
C GLN A 299 19.53 14.58 -10.02
N CYS A 300 19.45 13.27 -10.29
CA CYS A 300 20.06 12.25 -9.46
C CYS A 300 21.47 11.97 -9.98
N ASP A 301 22.48 12.11 -9.12
CA ASP A 301 23.84 11.67 -9.43
C ASP A 301 23.87 10.15 -9.61
N LEU A 302 23.70 9.68 -10.85
CA LEU A 302 23.79 8.28 -11.27
C LEU A 302 25.23 7.73 -11.23
N THR A 303 26.15 8.46 -10.62
CA THR A 303 27.60 8.20 -10.58
C THR A 303 27.94 7.06 -9.61
N ASN A 304 27.45 5.86 -9.91
CA ASN A 304 28.00 4.62 -9.36
C ASN A 304 28.01 3.45 -10.36
N SER A 305 28.05 3.74 -11.66
CA SER A 305 28.18 2.72 -12.73
C SER A 305 29.57 2.69 -13.40
N ARG A 306 30.63 3.15 -12.71
CA ARG A 306 32.01 3.05 -13.23
C ARG A 306 33.00 2.60 -12.16
N CYS A 307 32.83 1.38 -11.67
CA CYS A 307 33.93 0.66 -11.02
C CYS A 307 34.41 -0.45 -11.94
N SER A 308 35.22 -0.10 -12.95
CA SER A 308 36.03 -1.06 -13.70
C SER A 308 37.28 -1.43 -12.90
N THR A 309 37.14 -2.02 -11.71
CA THR A 309 38.22 -2.76 -11.00
C THR A 309 37.64 -3.56 -9.83
N PRO A 310 37.90 -4.88 -9.72
CA PRO A 310 37.37 -5.71 -8.64
C PRO A 310 38.39 -5.80 -7.50
N CYS A 311 38.29 -4.95 -6.47
CA CYS A 311 38.93 -5.23 -5.17
C CYS A 311 38.54 -4.19 -4.11
N ILE A 312 37.89 -4.66 -3.03
CA ILE A 312 38.29 -4.56 -1.61
C ILE A 312 37.05 -4.79 -0.73
N SER A 313 37.19 -5.72 0.20
CA SER A 313 36.23 -6.21 1.20
C SER A 313 35.60 -5.13 2.09
N PRO A 314 34.39 -5.33 2.66
CA PRO A 314 33.77 -4.36 3.55
C PRO A 314 34.31 -4.48 4.99
N SER A 315 34.89 -3.40 5.52
CA SER A 315 35.14 -3.21 6.95
C SER A 315 34.15 -2.17 7.51
N PRO A 316 33.36 -2.49 8.55
CA PRO A 316 32.27 -1.63 9.04
C PRO A 316 32.74 -0.69 10.17
N SER A 317 33.60 0.29 9.89
CA SER A 317 34.06 1.21 10.96
C SER A 317 34.40 2.66 10.56
N LEU A 318 34.06 3.14 9.36
CA LEU A 318 34.36 4.54 8.96
C LEU A 318 33.21 5.26 8.22
N LEU A 319 32.03 5.37 8.83
CA LEU A 319 31.01 6.34 8.40
C LEU A 319 30.58 7.23 9.57
N GLY A 320 31.53 8.00 10.08
CA GLY A 320 31.27 9.29 10.70
C GLY A 320 31.56 10.39 9.68
N GLY A 321 30.52 11.08 9.21
CA GLY A 321 30.64 12.34 8.47
C GLY A 321 30.53 12.26 6.94
N ALA A 322 29.45 12.86 6.43
CA ALA A 322 29.30 13.48 5.09
C ALA A 322 29.59 12.62 3.83
N ALA A 323 28.62 11.80 3.42
CA ALA A 323 28.21 11.55 2.02
C ALA A 323 27.12 10.46 1.97
N THR A 324 25.87 10.85 2.19
CA THR A 324 24.70 9.99 1.93
C THR A 324 24.44 9.95 0.42
N LEU A 325 25.10 9.03 -0.28
CA LEU A 325 24.82 8.77 -1.69
C LEU A 325 23.74 7.67 -1.77
N ALA A 326 22.52 8.06 -2.11
CA ALA A 326 21.41 7.13 -2.27
C ALA A 326 21.73 6.09 -3.37
N ARG A 327 21.60 4.80 -3.04
CA ARG A 327 21.77 3.71 -4.01
C ARG A 327 20.43 3.44 -4.72
N LEU A 328 20.51 3.14 -6.01
CA LEU A 328 19.34 2.79 -6.83
C LEU A 328 19.18 1.27 -6.88
N ARG A 329 17.94 0.79 -6.72
CA ARG A 329 17.61 -0.64 -6.83
C ARG A 329 18.12 -1.25 -8.13
N ALA A 330 19.05 -2.21 -8.02
CA ALA A 330 19.62 -2.93 -9.16
C ALA A 330 18.56 -3.59 -10.06
N ALA A 331 17.45 -4.09 -9.49
CA ALA A 331 16.34 -4.67 -10.24
C ALA A 331 15.61 -3.65 -11.15
N ASN A 332 15.62 -2.36 -10.78
CA ASN A 332 14.93 -1.31 -11.52
C ASN A 332 15.72 -0.81 -12.75
N LEU A 333 17.03 -1.09 -12.83
CA LEU A 333 17.86 -0.78 -14.01
C LEU A 333 17.38 -1.54 -15.27
N VAL A 334 16.77 -2.72 -15.10
CA VAL A 334 16.19 -3.50 -16.21
C VAL A 334 14.99 -2.78 -16.83
N LEU A 335 14.23 -2.01 -16.04
CA LEU A 335 13.11 -1.18 -16.53
C LEU A 335 13.60 -0.08 -17.47
N LEU A 336 14.78 0.50 -17.20
CA LEU A 336 15.42 1.50 -18.06
C LEU A 336 15.89 0.89 -19.38
N GLY A 337 16.44 -0.34 -19.34
CA GLY A 337 16.88 -1.06 -20.54
C GLY A 337 15.75 -1.46 -21.49
N GLN A 338 14.56 -1.78 -20.97
CA GLN A 338 13.40 -2.12 -21.80
C GLN A 338 12.76 -0.90 -22.49
N ALA A 339 12.93 0.31 -21.94
CA ALA A 339 12.42 1.55 -22.54
C ALA A 339 13.22 1.94 -23.80
N HIS A 340 14.54 1.73 -23.81
CA HIS A 340 15.39 2.01 -24.97
C HIS A 340 15.09 1.12 -26.19
N ALA A 341 14.63 -0.11 -25.98
CA ALA A 341 14.35 -1.04 -27.08
C ALA A 341 13.06 -0.70 -27.86
N HIS A 342 12.19 0.17 -27.33
CA HIS A 342 10.91 0.50 -27.96
C HIS A 342 10.95 1.78 -28.82
N GLU A 343 12.03 2.57 -28.74
CA GLU A 343 12.20 3.82 -29.51
C GLU A 343 12.87 3.62 -30.88
N GLU A 344 13.66 2.56 -31.09
CA GLU A 344 14.28 2.30 -32.39
C GLU A 344 13.28 1.88 -33.49
N SER A 345 12.03 1.54 -33.14
CA SER A 345 11.04 1.10 -34.12
C SER A 345 10.03 2.18 -34.58
N VAL A 346 10.07 3.41 -34.05
CA VAL A 346 9.03 4.43 -34.34
C VAL A 346 9.58 5.80 -34.76
N GLY A 347 10.91 5.97 -34.84
CA GLY A 347 11.56 7.21 -35.23
C GLY A 347 11.52 7.54 -36.74
N SER A 348 10.34 7.78 -37.32
CA SER A 348 10.22 8.45 -38.62
C SER A 348 8.88 9.18 -38.74
N SER A 349 8.91 10.47 -38.40
CA SER A 349 8.18 11.59 -39.03
C SER A 349 7.44 12.54 -38.08
N VAL A 350 7.73 13.82 -38.33
CA VAL A 350 6.94 15.05 -38.11
C VAL A 350 7.26 15.90 -36.88
N SER A 351 7.81 17.07 -37.22
CA SER A 351 8.14 18.29 -36.49
C SER A 351 6.92 19.17 -36.15
N GLY A 352 6.98 19.92 -35.04
CA GLY A 352 6.23 21.17 -34.86
C GLY A 352 5.80 21.51 -33.41
N LEU A 353 6.46 22.51 -32.82
CA LEU A 353 6.16 23.23 -31.55
C LEU A 353 4.76 23.92 -31.52
N PRO A 354 4.23 24.49 -30.40
CA PRO A 354 4.97 25.10 -29.28
C PRO A 354 4.49 24.87 -27.83
N GLU A 355 5.36 25.34 -26.91
CA GLU A 355 5.24 25.47 -25.46
C GLU A 355 3.93 26.10 -24.97
N ASP A 356 3.37 25.56 -23.88
CA ASP A 356 2.52 26.34 -22.98
C ASP A 356 2.92 26.11 -21.52
N ARG A 357 3.45 27.18 -20.91
CA ARG A 357 3.81 27.27 -19.49
C ARG A 357 2.58 27.70 -18.71
N ARG A 358 1.94 26.78 -17.97
CA ARG A 358 1.15 27.14 -16.79
C ARG A 358 1.39 26.16 -15.65
N VAL A 359 2.21 26.60 -14.69
CA VAL A 359 2.27 26.05 -13.34
C VAL A 359 1.17 26.73 -12.55
N THR A 360 0.11 26.00 -12.21
CA THR A 360 -0.90 26.47 -11.24
C THR A 360 -0.37 26.13 -9.85
N ARG A 361 -0.07 27.16 -9.05
CA ARG A 361 0.29 27.01 -7.64
C ARG A 361 -0.99 26.71 -6.85
N CYS A 362 -0.99 25.62 -6.08
CA CYS A 362 -1.98 25.33 -5.03
C CYS A 362 -1.48 25.88 -3.70
#